data_AF-A0AA41ASE9-F1
#
_entry.id   AF-A0AA41ASE9-F1
#
_cell.length_a   1.000
_cell.length_b   1.000
_cell.length_c   1.000
_cell.angle_alpha   90.00
_cell.angle_beta   90.00
_cell.angle_gamma   90.00
#
_symmetry.space_group_name_H-M   'P 1'
#
loop_
_entity.id
_entity.type
_entity.pdbx_description
1 polymer ?
#
loop_
_entity_poly.entity_id
_entity_poly.type
_entity_poly.pdbx_seq_one_letter_code
_entity_poly.pdbx_strand_id
1 'polypeptide(L)'
;MASFTLDNIRAAADAKYGSTDIEVDEKTTVHLLNPLRLPKEKRDQLVALQDKMDDDGADQEKVISDALRLVADHPKKAEALLTAVGGDLAVLAQIFETYGKGSQVGEASASAA
;
A
#
# COMPACT_ATOMS: atom_id res chain seq x y z
N MET A 1 3.85 25.59 -26.47
CA MET A 1 3.10 24.56 -25.71
C MET A 1 4.10 23.49 -25.33
N ALA A 2 4.21 23.11 -24.07
CA ALA A 2 5.04 21.97 -23.70
C ALA A 2 4.39 20.69 -24.29
N SER A 3 5.12 19.96 -25.12
CA SER A 3 4.74 18.61 -25.53
C SER A 3 5.37 17.62 -24.56
N PHE A 4 4.55 16.70 -24.04
CA PHE A 4 5.02 15.59 -23.20
C PHE A 4 4.93 14.30 -24.00
N THR A 5 5.92 13.42 -23.85
CA THR A 5 5.85 12.06 -24.36
C THR A 5 5.12 11.16 -23.37
N LEU A 6 4.55 10.06 -23.85
CA LEU A 6 3.95 9.05 -22.98
C LEU A 6 4.98 8.50 -21.97
N ASP A 7 6.23 8.33 -22.39
CA ASP A 7 7.31 7.86 -21.52
C ASP A 7 7.63 8.84 -20.38
N ASN A 8 7.60 10.15 -20.66
CA ASN A 8 7.76 11.16 -19.61
C ASN A 8 6.63 11.08 -18.58
N ILE A 9 5.39 10.84 -19.02
CA ILE A 9 4.24 10.69 -18.13
C ILE A 9 4.32 9.39 -17.32
N ARG A 10 4.76 8.29 -17.93
CA ARG A 10 4.99 7.01 -17.23
C ARG A 10 6.05 7.16 -16.14
N ALA A 11 7.20 7.75 -16.45
CA ALA A 11 8.26 8.00 -15.48
C ALA A 11 7.78 8.87 -14.31
N ALA A 12 7.00 9.92 -14.59
CA ALA A 12 6.39 10.75 -13.54
C ALA A 12 5.39 9.96 -12.67
N ALA A 13 4.59 9.08 -13.29
CA ALA A 13 3.67 8.22 -12.56
C ALA A 13 4.42 7.15 -11.75
N ASP A 14 5.56 6.64 -12.20
CA ASP A 14 6.36 5.66 -11.47
C ASP A 14 7.03 6.32 -10.25
N ALA A 15 7.53 7.54 -10.42
CA ALA A 15 8.09 8.32 -9.32
C ALA A 15 7.04 8.71 -8.26
N LYS A 16 5.80 8.99 -8.69
CA LYS A 16 4.73 9.47 -7.79
C LYS A 16 3.86 8.37 -7.19
N TYR A 17 3.60 7.31 -7.96
CA TYR A 17 2.69 6.22 -7.61
C TYR A 17 3.39 4.86 -7.65
N GLY A 18 4.67 4.85 -7.27
CA GLY A 18 5.47 3.64 -7.08
C GLY A 18 5.04 2.85 -5.85
N SER A 19 5.75 1.76 -5.55
CA SER A 19 5.49 0.96 -4.35
C SER A 19 6.06 1.60 -3.08
N THR A 20 5.50 1.21 -1.93
CA THR A 20 6.16 1.36 -0.64
C THR A 20 6.97 0.10 -0.39
N ASP A 21 8.30 0.24 -0.30
CA ASP A 21 9.22 -0.88 -0.19
C ASP A 21 9.56 -1.13 1.29
N ILE A 22 9.45 -2.40 1.72
CA ILE A 22 9.77 -2.82 3.07
C ILE A 22 10.82 -3.92 3.01
N GLU A 23 12.01 -3.61 3.51
CA GLU A 23 13.09 -4.58 3.68
C GLU A 23 12.82 -5.43 4.92
N VAL A 24 12.55 -6.71 4.72
CA VAL A 24 12.31 -7.69 5.79
C VAL A 24 13.63 -8.27 6.29
N ASP A 25 14.53 -8.57 5.35
CA ASP A 25 15.88 -9.05 5.58
C ASP A 25 16.77 -8.71 4.36
N GLU A 26 18.06 -9.10 4.39
CA GLU A 26 19.04 -8.81 3.34
C GLU A 26 18.66 -9.34 1.93
N LYS A 27 17.70 -10.26 1.84
CA LYS A 27 17.30 -10.95 0.60
C LYS A 27 15.84 -10.72 0.25
N THR A 28 15.04 -10.16 1.16
CA THR A 28 13.59 -10.06 1.03
C THR A 28 13.14 -8.62 1.19
N THR A 29 12.79 -8.00 0.07
CA THR A 29 12.07 -6.72 0.03
C THR A 29 10.67 -6.96 -0.51
N VAL A 30 9.66 -6.53 0.25
CA VAL A 30 8.25 -6.54 -0.17
C VAL A 30 7.91 -5.20 -0.78
N HIS A 31 7.31 -5.22 -1.97
CA HIS A 31 6.87 -4.00 -2.64
C HIS A 31 5.34 -3.91 -2.48
N LEU A 32 4.87 -3.00 -1.61
CA LEU A 32 3.45 -2.72 -1.46
C LEU A 32 3.01 -1.75 -2.57
N LEU A 33 2.29 -2.26 -3.56
CA LEU A 33 1.90 -1.52 -4.75
C LEU A 33 0.87 -0.45 -4.41
N ASN A 34 1.10 0.78 -4.87
CA ASN A 34 0.13 1.87 -4.75
C ASN A 34 -1.25 1.43 -5.29
N PRO A 35 -2.37 1.80 -4.65
CA PRO A 35 -3.71 1.44 -5.09
C PRO A 35 -3.97 1.73 -6.58
N LEU A 36 -3.45 2.84 -7.11
CA LEU A 36 -3.61 3.23 -8.52
C LEU A 36 -2.92 2.28 -9.50
N ARG A 37 -1.96 1.48 -9.03
CA ARG A 37 -1.25 0.44 -9.81
C ARG A 37 -1.88 -0.95 -9.68
N LEU A 38 -2.78 -1.14 -8.73
CA LEU A 38 -3.49 -2.42 -8.56
C LEU A 38 -4.52 -2.63 -9.68
N PRO A 39 -4.78 -3.88 -10.09
CA PRO A 39 -5.95 -4.24 -10.90
C PRO A 39 -7.25 -3.76 -10.24
N LYS A 40 -8.28 -3.48 -11.05
CA LYS A 40 -9.57 -2.97 -10.55
C LYS A 40 -10.15 -3.85 -9.43
N GLU A 41 -10.18 -5.16 -9.63
CA GLU A 41 -10.72 -6.11 -8.65
C GLU A 41 -10.00 -6.01 -7.30
N LYS A 42 -8.67 -5.85 -7.31
CA LYS A 42 -7.90 -5.67 -6.08
C LYS A 42 -8.14 -4.31 -5.42
N ARG A 43 -8.36 -3.25 -6.20
CA ARG A 43 -8.74 -1.94 -5.63
C ARG A 43 -10.09 -2.01 -4.92
N ASP A 44 -11.07 -2.64 -5.56
CA ASP A 44 -12.41 -2.80 -5.00
C ASP A 44 -12.35 -3.65 -3.70
N GLN A 45 -11.51 -4.70 -3.68
CA GLN A 45 -11.25 -5.48 -2.46
C GLN A 45 -10.54 -4.67 -1.36
N LEU A 46 -9.60 -3.79 -1.73
CA LEU A 46 -8.89 -2.96 -0.75
C LEU A 46 -9.85 -1.98 -0.07
N VAL A 47 -10.76 -1.36 -0.83
CA VAL A 47 -11.82 -0.49 -0.30
C VAL A 47 -12.70 -1.27 0.66
N ALA A 48 -13.16 -2.47 0.27
CA ALA A 48 -13.99 -3.30 1.14
C ALA A 48 -13.27 -3.78 2.42
N LEU A 49 -11.94 -3.86 2.42
CA LEU A 49 -11.15 -4.14 3.63
C LEU A 49 -11.01 -2.90 4.50
N GLN A 50 -10.86 -1.71 3.91
CA GLN A 50 -10.82 -0.44 4.63
C GLN A 50 -12.15 -0.18 5.34
N ASP A 51 -13.29 -0.38 4.66
CA ASP A 51 -14.62 -0.23 5.25
C ASP A 51 -14.79 -1.15 6.49
N LYS A 52 -14.22 -2.36 6.45
CA LYS A 52 -14.24 -3.30 7.59
C LYS A 52 -13.32 -2.90 8.75
N MET A 53 -12.31 -2.06 8.54
CA MET A 53 -11.47 -1.58 9.63
C MET A 53 -12.24 -0.61 10.54
N ASP A 54 -13.25 0.06 10.00
CA ASP A 54 -14.12 0.99 10.71
C ASP A 54 -15.29 0.30 11.44
N ASP A 55 -15.50 -1.00 11.24
CA ASP A 55 -16.55 -1.77 11.91
C ASP A 55 -16.22 -2.03 13.39
N ASP A 56 -17.19 -1.76 14.28
CA ASP A 56 -17.08 -2.07 15.71
C ASP A 56 -16.91 -3.59 15.93
N GLY A 57 -15.76 -3.97 16.50
CA GLY A 57 -15.43 -5.38 16.80
C GLY A 57 -14.71 -6.11 15.66
N ALA A 58 -14.27 -5.41 14.62
CA ALA A 58 -13.41 -5.98 13.60
C ALA A 58 -12.09 -6.52 14.18
N ASP A 59 -11.66 -7.68 13.67
CA ASP A 59 -10.32 -8.21 13.92
C ASP A 59 -9.30 -7.41 13.10
N GLN A 60 -8.83 -6.30 13.68
CA GLN A 60 -7.93 -5.36 13.00
C GLN A 60 -6.64 -6.03 12.51
N GLU A 61 -6.10 -6.98 13.28
CA GLU A 61 -4.89 -7.73 12.90
C GLU A 61 -5.13 -8.47 11.58
N LYS A 62 -6.25 -9.19 11.50
CA LYS A 62 -6.62 -9.93 10.30
C LYS A 62 -6.92 -9.00 9.13
N VAL A 63 -7.70 -7.94 9.34
CA VAL A 63 -8.10 -7.03 8.25
C VAL A 63 -6.87 -6.32 7.66
N ILE A 64 -5.94 -5.84 8.50
CA ILE A 64 -4.69 -5.22 8.05
C ILE A 64 -3.81 -6.25 7.34
N SER A 65 -3.67 -7.47 7.90
CA SER A 65 -2.89 -8.53 7.26
C SER A 65 -3.40 -8.89 5.86
N ASP A 66 -4.73 -8.98 5.70
CA ASP A 66 -5.36 -9.26 4.41
C ASP A 66 -5.16 -8.11 3.42
N ALA A 67 -5.18 -6.86 3.88
CA ALA A 67 -4.86 -5.71 3.05
C ALA A 67 -3.39 -5.74 2.59
N LEU A 68 -2.44 -6.09 3.46
CA LEU A 68 -1.02 -6.21 3.10
C LEU A 68 -0.78 -7.33 2.08
N ARG A 69 -1.45 -8.48 2.20
CA ARG A 69 -1.42 -9.55 1.19
C ARG A 69 -1.93 -9.09 -0.16
N LEU A 70 -3.00 -8.30 -0.15
CA LEU A 70 -3.67 -7.83 -1.35
C LEU A 70 -2.76 -6.90 -2.17
N VAL A 71 -2.09 -5.98 -1.47
CA VAL A 71 -1.31 -4.89 -2.08
C VAL A 71 0.14 -5.26 -2.35
N ALA A 72 0.67 -6.35 -1.78
CA ALA A 72 2.01 -6.84 -2.08
C ALA A 72 2.17 -7.30 -3.54
N ASP A 73 3.38 -7.10 -4.07
CA ASP A 73 3.80 -7.57 -5.40
C ASP A 73 3.80 -9.09 -5.53
N HIS A 74 4.07 -9.81 -4.44
CA HIS A 74 4.18 -11.26 -4.46
C HIS A 74 3.63 -11.91 -3.17
N PRO A 75 2.79 -12.96 -3.28
CA PRO A 75 2.14 -13.57 -2.11
C PRO A 75 3.14 -14.13 -1.09
N LYS A 76 4.21 -14.80 -1.54
CA LYS A 76 5.24 -15.32 -0.61
C LYS A 76 5.99 -14.21 0.14
N LYS A 77 6.17 -13.04 -0.48
CA LYS A 77 6.84 -11.91 0.17
C LYS A 77 5.92 -11.29 1.22
N ALA A 78 4.62 -11.18 0.93
CA ALA A 78 3.63 -10.78 1.92
C ALA A 78 3.64 -11.69 3.15
N GLU A 79 3.65 -13.01 2.94
CA GLU A 79 3.71 -13.97 4.06
C GLU A 79 5.03 -13.84 4.85
N ALA A 80 6.16 -13.57 4.17
CA ALA A 80 7.42 -13.33 4.85
C ALA A 80 7.38 -12.07 5.74
N LEU A 81 6.81 -10.97 5.23
CA LEU A 81 6.57 -9.76 6.01
C LEU A 81 5.67 -10.04 7.22
N LEU A 82 4.51 -10.67 7.01
CA LEU A 82 3.56 -10.96 8.09
C LEU A 82 4.16 -11.91 9.15
N THR A 83 4.95 -12.89 8.72
CA THR A 83 5.68 -13.79 9.63
C THR A 83 6.71 -13.04 10.46
N ALA A 84 7.45 -12.11 9.83
CA ALA A 84 8.44 -11.28 10.53
C ALA A 84 7.79 -10.31 11.52
N VAL A 85 6.59 -9.81 11.21
CA VAL A 85 5.80 -8.97 12.11
C VAL A 85 5.23 -9.77 13.29
N GLY A 86 4.92 -11.05 13.09
CA GLY A 86 4.57 -11.97 14.18
C GLY A 86 3.27 -11.63 14.91
N GLY A 87 2.30 -11.01 14.22
CA GLY A 87 1.01 -10.61 14.81
C GLY A 87 1.08 -9.35 15.67
N ASP A 88 2.19 -8.62 15.68
CA ASP A 88 2.26 -7.33 16.36
C ASP A 88 1.37 -6.30 15.65
N LEU A 89 0.19 -6.07 16.21
CA LEU A 89 -0.81 -5.15 15.67
C LEU A 89 -0.28 -3.71 15.53
N ALA A 90 0.60 -3.26 16.43
CA ALA A 90 1.16 -1.92 16.35
C ALA A 90 2.08 -1.78 15.13
N VAL A 91 2.89 -2.81 14.87
CA VAL A 91 3.75 -2.85 13.68
C VAL A 91 2.91 -2.97 12.40
N LEU A 92 1.88 -3.82 12.38
CA LEU A 92 0.95 -3.93 11.26
C LEU A 92 0.28 -2.59 10.94
N ALA A 93 -0.23 -1.90 11.95
CA ALA A 93 -0.85 -0.59 11.82
C ALA A 93 0.16 0.45 11.27
N GLN A 94 1.39 0.47 11.79
CA GLN A 94 2.42 1.39 11.31
C GLN A 94 2.82 1.12 9.85
N ILE A 95 2.91 -0.15 9.44
CA ILE A 95 3.16 -0.53 8.05
C ILE A 95 2.02 -0.03 7.16
N PHE A 96 0.77 -0.29 7.56
CA PHE A 96 -0.40 0.11 6.77
C PHE A 96 -0.55 1.63 6.68
N GLU A 97 -0.26 2.37 7.76
CA GLU A 97 -0.20 3.84 7.75
C GLU A 97 0.90 4.36 6.82
N THR A 98 2.09 3.76 6.86
CA THR A 98 3.22 4.12 5.98
C THR A 98 2.84 3.93 4.51
N TYR A 99 2.21 2.79 4.20
CA TYR A 99 1.66 2.51 2.88
C TYR A 99 0.56 3.52 2.47
N GLY A 100 -0.35 3.87 3.37
CA GLY A 100 -1.41 4.86 3.13
C GLY A 100 -0.83 6.24 2.78
N LYS A 101 0.14 6.72 3.54
CA LYS A 101 0.84 7.99 3.27
C LYS A 101 1.55 7.99 1.93
N GLY A 102 2.23 6.90 1.58
CA GLY A 102 2.85 6.73 0.25
C GLY A 102 1.83 6.67 -0.88
N SER A 103 0.59 6.27 -0.58
CA SER A 103 -0.51 6.16 -1.53
C SER A 103 -1.27 7.47 -1.76
N GLN A 104 -1.30 8.36 -0.76
CA GLN A 104 -2.03 9.64 -0.78
C GLN A 104 -1.25 10.81 -1.40
N VAL A 105 -0.05 10.59 -1.95
CA VAL A 105 0.75 11.67 -2.58
C VAL A 105 0.06 12.12 -3.87
N GLY A 106 -0.87 13.04 -3.70
CA GLY A 106 -1.91 13.49 -4.64
C GLY A 106 -2.81 14.50 -3.95
N GLU A 107 -2.98 14.38 -2.63
CA GLU A 107 -3.43 15.44 -1.72
C GLU A 107 -2.21 16.29 -1.31
N ALA A 108 -1.48 16.80 -2.30
CA ALA A 108 -0.55 17.89 -2.04
C ALA A 108 -1.37 19.08 -1.53
N SER A 109 -1.37 19.27 -0.20
CA SER A 109 -1.81 20.47 0.51
C SER A 109 -3.03 21.15 -0.11
N ALA A 110 -4.23 20.85 0.41
CA ALA A 110 -5.23 21.91 0.47
C ALA A 110 -4.58 23.06 1.25
N SER A 111 -4.08 24.05 0.51
CA SER A 111 -3.44 25.21 1.08
C SER A 111 -4.41 25.85 2.06
N ALA A 112 -3.88 26.29 3.19
CA ALA A 112 -4.57 27.19 4.10
C ALA A 112 -5.33 28.26 3.30
N ALA A 113 -6.62 28.39 3.58
CA ALA A 113 -7.45 29.53 3.24
C ALA A 113 -8.26 29.91 4.48
#